data_AF-A0A4S2AE83-F1
#
_entry.id   AF-A0A4S2AE83-F1
#
_cell.length_a   1.000
_cell.length_b   1.000
_cell.length_c   1.000
_cell.angle_alpha   90.00
_cell.angle_beta   90.00
_cell.angle_gamma   90.00
#
_symmetry.space_group_name_H-M   'P 1'
#
loop_
_entity.id
_entity.type
_entity.pdbx_description
1 polymer ?
#
loop_
_entity_poly.entity_id
_entity_poly.type
_entity_poly.pdbx_seq_one_letter_code
_entity_poly.pdbx_strand_id
1 'polypeptide(L)'
;MNLAFADTMEADRQDRACGLLVSLSLLADTARRRAACSGNSHVRLLYQRELHYHYERVVLDALRLLGVSIGNTEIASETNVDRICNRGHQALMEILEEYEDYFDKEVE
;
A
#
# COMPACT_ATOMS: atom_id res chain seq x y z
N MET A 1 -6.19 5.80 26.93
CA MET A 1 -5.83 4.47 26.40
C MET A 1 -4.56 4.67 25.59
N ASN A 2 -3.44 4.09 26.02
CA ASN A 2 -2.17 4.22 25.30
C ASN A 2 -2.16 3.12 24.24
N LEU A 3 -2.56 3.45 23.01
CA LEU A 3 -2.62 2.55 21.85
C LEU A 3 -1.23 2.36 21.21
N ALA A 4 -0.18 2.29 22.01
CA ALA A 4 1.15 2.01 21.50
C ALA A 4 1.31 0.49 21.41
N PHE A 5 1.52 -0.03 20.21
CA PHE A 5 1.99 -1.41 20.07
C PHE A 5 3.36 -1.56 20.74
N ALA A 6 3.65 -2.74 21.27
CA ALA A 6 4.97 -3.03 21.83
C ALA A 6 6.04 -2.90 20.74
N ASP A 7 7.26 -2.47 21.09
CA ASP A 7 8.36 -2.35 20.11
C ASP A 7 8.92 -3.75 19.77
N THR A 8 8.17 -4.50 18.96
CA THR A 8 8.48 -5.85 18.51
C THR A 8 8.20 -5.98 17.01
N MET A 9 8.90 -6.90 16.33
CA MET A 9 8.65 -7.16 14.90
C MET A 9 7.20 -7.57 14.61
N GLU A 10 6.58 -8.31 15.53
CA GLU A 10 5.18 -8.74 15.40
C GLU A 10 4.22 -7.56 15.47
N ALA A 11 4.48 -6.62 16.38
CA ALA A 11 3.73 -5.38 16.48
C ALA A 11 3.89 -4.49 15.23
N ASP A 12 5.11 -4.33 14.70
CA ASP A 12 5.31 -3.55 13.46
C ASP A 12 4.57 -4.21 12.28
N ARG A 13 4.58 -5.55 12.17
CA ARG A 13 3.76 -6.26 11.17
C ARG A 13 2.26 -5.99 11.35
N GLN A 14 1.75 -6.06 12.57
CA GLN A 14 0.34 -5.78 12.88
C GLN A 14 -0.03 -4.34 12.52
N ASP A 15 0.84 -3.37 12.84
CA ASP A 15 0.66 -1.97 12.48
C ASP A 15 0.57 -1.77 10.95
N ARG A 16 1.47 -2.40 10.18
CA ARG A 16 1.42 -2.33 8.71
C ARG A 16 0.17 -2.99 8.15
N ALA A 17 -0.20 -4.17 8.67
CA ALA A 17 -1.40 -4.88 8.25
C ALA A 17 -2.68 -4.06 8.53
N CYS A 18 -2.78 -3.45 9.71
CA CYS A 18 -3.87 -2.53 10.05
C CYS A 18 -3.89 -1.31 9.13
N GLY A 19 -2.73 -0.70 8.85
CA GLY A 19 -2.60 0.40 7.89
C GLY A 19 -3.13 0.04 6.50
N LEU A 20 -2.73 -1.12 5.98
CA LEU A 20 -3.21 -1.64 4.70
C LEU A 20 -4.74 -1.84 4.69
N LEU A 21 -5.30 -2.45 5.73
CA LEU A 21 -6.74 -2.68 5.85
C LEU A 21 -7.54 -1.37 5.91
N VAL A 22 -7.05 -0.37 6.66
CA VAL A 22 -7.67 0.96 6.72
C VAL A 22 -7.63 1.63 5.35
N SER A 23 -6.47 1.63 4.69
CA SER A 23 -6.32 2.24 3.36
C SER A 23 -7.20 1.58 2.30
N LEU A 24 -7.31 0.25 2.30
CA LEU A 24 -8.22 -0.50 1.44
C LEU A 24 -9.69 -0.19 1.73
N SER A 25 -10.05 -0.07 3.01
CA SER A 25 -11.41 0.26 3.43
C SER A 25 -11.81 1.66 2.97
N LEU A 26 -10.91 2.64 3.11
CA LEU A 26 -11.11 4.00 2.63
C LEU A 26 -11.19 4.05 1.11
N LEU A 27 -10.28 3.36 0.39
CA LEU A 27 -10.32 3.25 -1.06
C LEU A 27 -11.67 2.72 -1.56
N ALA A 28 -12.16 1.63 -0.96
CA ALA A 28 -13.46 1.05 -1.30
C ALA A 28 -14.62 2.00 -0.99
N ASP A 29 -14.56 2.70 0.14
CA ASP A 29 -15.59 3.66 0.52
C ASP A 29 -15.63 4.87 -0.44
N THR A 30 -14.49 5.46 -0.75
CA THR A 30 -14.35 6.55 -1.71
C THR A 30 -14.82 6.13 -3.10
N ALA A 31 -14.54 4.89 -3.54
CA ALA A 31 -15.04 4.35 -4.80
C ALA A 31 -16.57 4.32 -4.86
N ARG A 32 -17.22 3.85 -3.79
CA ARG A 32 -18.68 3.81 -3.67
C ARG A 32 -19.27 5.22 -3.70
N ARG A 33 -18.70 6.15 -2.92
CA ARG A 33 -19.17 7.55 -2.89
C ARG A 33 -19.03 8.23 -4.24
N ARG A 34 -17.91 8.02 -4.95
CA ARG A 34 -17.69 8.53 -6.31
C ARG A 34 -18.76 8.02 -7.28
N ALA A 35 -19.07 6.73 -7.23
CA ALA A 35 -20.08 6.13 -8.11
C ALA A 35 -21.49 6.69 -7.85
N ALA A 36 -21.81 6.99 -6.59
CA ALA A 36 -23.07 7.61 -6.19
C ALA A 36 -23.18 9.10 -6.56
N CYS A 37 -22.08 9.77 -6.92
CA CYS A 37 -22.09 11.17 -7.35
C CYS A 37 -22.55 11.33 -8.80
N SER A 38 -23.86 11.24 -9.02
CA SER A 38 -24.50 11.63 -10.27
C SER A 38 -24.72 13.15 -10.31
N GLY A 39 -23.97 13.88 -11.14
CA GLY A 39 -24.29 15.26 -11.53
C GLY A 39 -23.41 16.38 -10.98
N ASN A 40 -22.53 16.13 -10.00
CA ASN A 40 -21.57 17.13 -9.52
C ASN A 40 -20.14 16.77 -9.94
N SER A 41 -19.66 17.40 -11.02
CA SER A 41 -18.33 17.17 -11.59
C SER A 41 -17.19 17.51 -10.62
N HIS A 42 -17.32 18.56 -9.82
CA HIS A 42 -16.32 18.96 -8.84
C HIS A 42 -16.19 17.93 -7.72
N VAL A 43 -17.31 17.45 -7.17
CA VAL A 43 -17.29 16.41 -6.13
C VAL A 43 -16.74 15.10 -6.68
N ARG A 44 -17.07 14.75 -7.93
CA ARG A 44 -16.51 13.57 -8.58
C ARG A 44 -15.00 13.67 -8.79
N LEU A 45 -14.47 14.86 -9.11
CA LEU A 45 -13.03 15.11 -9.21
C LEU A 45 -12.34 15.04 -7.84
N LEU A 46 -12.98 15.52 -6.78
CA LEU A 46 -12.46 15.37 -5.40
C LEU A 46 -12.33 13.88 -5.05
N TYR A 47 -13.37 13.08 -5.26
CA TYR A 47 -13.28 11.64 -5.01
C TYR A 47 -12.30 10.91 -5.94
N GLN A 48 -12.06 11.41 -7.15
CA GLN A 48 -11.01 10.87 -8.03
C GLN A 48 -9.61 11.05 -7.40
N ARG A 49 -9.33 12.24 -6.84
CA ARG A 49 -8.06 12.53 -6.17
C ARG A 49 -7.92 11.73 -4.89
N GLU A 50 -8.99 11.63 -4.11
CA GLU A 50 -9.01 10.85 -2.88
C GLU A 50 -8.81 9.34 -3.16
N LEU A 51 -9.41 8.81 -4.24
CA LEU A 51 -9.16 7.45 -4.69
C LEU A 51 -7.68 7.20 -5.01
N HIS A 52 -7.06 8.13 -5.74
CA HIS A 52 -5.66 8.03 -6.09
C HIS A 52 -4.76 8.03 -4.85
N TYR A 53 -5.02 8.96 -3.91
CA TYR A 53 -4.32 9.03 -2.63
C TYR A 53 -4.43 7.72 -1.82
N HIS A 54 -5.65 7.17 -1.65
CA HIS A 54 -5.81 5.92 -0.91
C HIS A 54 -5.17 4.74 -1.64
N TYR A 55 -5.14 4.75 -2.96
CA TYR A 55 -4.48 3.72 -3.75
C TYR A 55 -2.95 3.76 -3.56
N GLU A 56 -2.33 4.93 -3.65
CA GLU A 56 -0.90 5.12 -3.33
C GLU A 56 -0.59 4.64 -1.91
N ARG A 57 -1.49 4.94 -0.96
CA ARG A 57 -1.33 4.51 0.42
C ARG A 57 -1.40 2.99 0.58
N VAL A 58 -2.33 2.33 -0.11
CA VAL A 58 -2.43 0.86 -0.15
C VAL A 58 -1.14 0.26 -0.70
N VAL A 59 -0.60 0.80 -1.80
CA VAL A 59 0.66 0.32 -2.39
C VAL A 59 1.81 0.49 -1.41
N LEU A 60 1.95 1.67 -0.79
CA LEU A 60 2.99 1.93 0.19
C LEU A 60 2.90 0.98 1.40
N ASP A 61 1.72 0.81 1.99
CA ASP A 61 1.55 -0.03 3.17
C ASP A 61 1.75 -1.52 2.84
N ALA A 62 1.41 -1.96 1.62
CA ALA A 62 1.72 -3.30 1.11
C ALA A 62 3.24 -3.50 0.94
N LEU A 63 3.95 -2.55 0.33
CA LEU A 63 5.41 -2.61 0.20
C LEU A 63 6.10 -2.58 1.57
N ARG A 64 5.59 -1.81 2.54
CA ARG A 64 6.13 -1.82 3.90
C ARG A 64 5.96 -3.17 4.56
N LEU A 65 4.79 -3.79 4.44
CA LEU A 65 4.53 -5.12 4.97
C LEU A 65 5.45 -6.17 4.32
N LEU A 66 5.65 -6.08 3.01
CA LEU A 66 6.61 -6.92 2.29
C LEU A 66 8.04 -6.69 2.79
N GLY A 67 8.45 -5.43 2.94
CA GLY A 67 9.78 -5.05 3.43
C GLY A 67 10.10 -5.60 4.82
N VAL A 68 9.12 -5.61 5.73
CA VAL A 68 9.25 -6.25 7.05
C VAL A 68 9.37 -7.77 6.93
N SER A 69 8.76 -8.36 5.92
CA SER A 69 8.81 -9.82 5.70
C SER A 69 10.14 -10.27 5.11
N ILE A 70 10.73 -9.50 4.20
CA ILE A 70 12.02 -9.80 3.54
C ILE A 70 13.23 -9.12 4.22
N GLY A 71 13.01 -8.41 5.34
CA GLY A 71 14.07 -7.69 6.05
C GLY A 71 14.69 -6.51 5.27
N ASN A 72 13.98 -5.95 4.29
CA ASN A 72 14.41 -4.79 3.50
C ASN A 72 13.35 -3.69 3.49
N THR A 73 13.60 -2.59 4.21
CA THR A 73 12.65 -1.47 4.27
C THR A 73 12.71 -0.54 3.06
N GLU A 74 13.76 -0.62 2.24
CA GLU A 74 13.97 0.25 1.07
C GLU A 74 13.01 -0.07 -0.08
N ILE A 75 12.47 -1.30 -0.12
CA ILE A 75 11.45 -1.69 -1.10
C ILE A 75 10.23 -0.76 -1.09
N ALA A 76 9.91 -0.18 0.08
CA ALA A 76 8.83 0.78 0.28
C ALA A 76 9.26 2.24 0.02
N SER A 77 9.97 2.48 -1.07
CA SER A 77 10.38 3.82 -1.51
C SER A 77 9.29 4.53 -2.33
N GLU A 78 9.33 5.87 -2.34
CA GLU A 78 8.46 6.70 -3.20
C GLU A 78 8.60 6.30 -4.67
N THR A 79 9.83 6.06 -5.14
CA THR A 79 10.10 5.57 -6.50
C THR A 79 9.34 4.28 -6.82
N ASN A 80 9.35 3.29 -5.92
CA ASN A 80 8.66 2.02 -6.15
C ASN A 80 7.14 2.18 -6.09
N VAL A 81 6.63 3.02 -5.21
CA VAL A 81 5.20 3.39 -5.16
C VAL A 81 4.78 4.03 -6.48
N ASP A 82 5.53 5.01 -6.98
CA ASP A 82 5.23 5.69 -8.24
C ASP A 82 5.28 4.72 -9.43
N ARG A 83 6.27 3.83 -9.48
CA ARG A 83 6.37 2.80 -10.53
C ARG A 83 5.12 1.92 -10.55
N ILE A 84 4.70 1.39 -9.40
CA ILE A 84 3.50 0.55 -9.29
C ILE A 84 2.24 1.35 -9.60
N CYS A 85 2.15 2.61 -9.17
CA CYS A 85 0.97 3.42 -9.42
C CYS A 85 0.78 3.76 -10.89
N ASN A 86 1.88 3.89 -11.64
CA ASN A 86 1.85 4.21 -13.07
C ASN A 86 1.76 2.97 -13.98
N ARG A 87 2.46 1.88 -13.63
CA ARG A 87 2.61 0.70 -14.51
C ARG A 87 1.93 -0.57 -13.97
N GLY A 88 1.36 -0.51 -12.77
CA GLY A 88 0.60 -1.60 -12.15
C GLY A 88 1.44 -2.87 -11.98
N HIS A 89 0.86 -4.00 -12.39
CA HIS A 89 1.44 -5.33 -12.21
C HIS A 89 2.85 -5.47 -12.82
N GLN A 90 3.12 -4.86 -13.96
CA GLN A 90 4.44 -4.97 -14.59
C GLN A 90 5.54 -4.39 -13.69
N ALA A 91 5.32 -3.22 -13.10
CA ALA A 91 6.27 -2.62 -12.17
C ALA A 91 6.42 -3.45 -10.90
N LEU A 92 5.33 -4.05 -10.41
CA LEU A 92 5.41 -4.96 -9.27
C LEU A 92 6.34 -6.14 -9.56
N MET A 93 6.23 -6.77 -10.73
CA MET A 93 7.10 -7.89 -11.10
C MET A 93 8.57 -7.47 -11.20
N GLU A 94 8.87 -6.33 -11.83
CA GLU A 94 10.23 -5.80 -11.90
C GLU A 94 10.82 -5.51 -10.51
N ILE A 95 10.01 -4.95 -9.59
CA ILE A 95 10.45 -4.71 -8.21
C ILE A 95 10.69 -6.05 -7.48
N LEU A 96 9.84 -7.05 -7.67
CA LEU A 96 10.06 -8.36 -7.05
C LEU A 96 11.35 -9.03 -7.54
N GLU A 97 11.66 -8.91 -8.84
CA GLU A 97 12.93 -9.38 -9.42
C GLU A 97 14.13 -8.60 -8.86
N GLU A 98 14.04 -7.26 -8.74
CA GLU A 98 15.10 -6.42 -8.18
C GLU A 98 15.47 -6.78 -6.72
N TYR A 99 14.49 -7.25 -5.95
CA TYR A 99 14.64 -7.60 -4.54
C TYR A 99 14.68 -9.12 -4.29
N GLU A 100 14.84 -9.94 -5.34
CA GLU A 100 14.81 -11.41 -5.27
C GLU A 100 15.77 -11.97 -4.22
N ASP A 101 16.96 -11.38 -4.07
CA ASP A 101 17.99 -11.84 -3.13
C ASP A 101 17.64 -11.63 -1.65
N TYR A 102 16.61 -10.83 -1.34
CA TYR A 102 16.10 -10.64 0.02
C TYR A 102 15.02 -11.64 0.41
N PHE A 103 14.42 -12.33 -0.55
CA PHE A 103 13.52 -13.42 -0.25
C PHE A 103 14.35 -14.61 0.23
N ASP A 104 13.95 -15.20 1.35
CA ASP A 104 14.53 -16.45 1.83
C ASP A 104 14.42 -17.49 0.70
N LYS A 105 15.54 -17.72 -0.01
CA LYS A 105 15.66 -18.85 -0.91
C LYS A 105 15.71 -20.06 0.01
N GLU A 106 14.60 -20.78 0.14
CA GLU A 106 14.60 -22.08 0.80
C GLU A 106 15.79 -22.87 0.23
N VAL A 107 16.78 -23.14 1.07
CA VAL A 107 17.89 -24.01 0.72
C VAL A 107 17.27 -25.41 0.65
N GLU A 108 16.94 -25.86 -0.56
CA GLU A 108 16.53 -27.25 -0.85
C GLU A 108 17.58 -28.26 -0.37
#